data_AF-A0A938GVJ8-F1
#
_entry.id   AF-A0A938GVJ8-F1
#
_cell.length_a   1.000
_cell.length_b   1.000
_cell.length_c   1.000
_cell.angle_alpha   90.00
_cell.angle_beta   90.00
_cell.angle_gamma   90.00
#
_symmetry.space_group_name_H-M   'P 1'
#
loop_
_entity.id
_entity.type
_entity.pdbx_description
1 polymer ?
#
loop_
_entity_poly.entity_id
_entity_poly.type
_entity_poly.pdbx_seq_one_letter_code
_entity_poly.pdbx_strand_id
1 'polypeptide(L)'
;MIPTSSASARRMGILSLVLVFAACALPGNNQVATYRKVGDHYSIEVYGTRAAWSHDLTGIQSYGDGWAFDVPRIDGTIDGKEIPRPPKTYPLVGTVTIQGSQMVISLSLDKYDLNRQDPIDWNGRYTLVEKKSDTPKGERGMR
;
A
#
# COMPACT_ATOMS: atom_id res chain seq x y z
N MET A 1 -31.35 44.12 52.07
CA MET A 1 -29.88 44.18 51.87
C MET A 1 -29.49 42.90 51.13
N ILE A 2 -29.34 42.96 49.81
CA ILE A 2 -28.89 41.84 48.95
C ILE A 2 -28.08 42.48 47.81
N PRO A 3 -26.81 42.08 47.57
CA PRO A 3 -25.93 42.79 46.66
C PRO A 3 -26.16 42.41 45.18
N THR A 4 -25.99 43.39 44.30
CA THR A 4 -26.05 43.26 42.84
C THR A 4 -24.78 42.60 42.29
N SER A 5 -24.97 41.56 41.49
CA SER A 5 -23.91 40.78 40.82
C SER A 5 -23.27 41.57 39.68
N SER A 6 -21.95 41.72 39.71
CA SER A 6 -21.16 42.36 38.65
C SER A 6 -20.79 41.36 37.54
N ALA A 7 -21.21 41.67 36.32
CA ALA A 7 -20.85 40.91 35.12
C ALA A 7 -19.43 41.29 34.65
N SER A 8 -18.47 40.37 34.80
CA SER A 8 -17.14 40.50 34.21
C SER A 8 -17.08 39.77 32.87
N ALA A 9 -17.14 40.53 31.79
CA ALA A 9 -16.93 40.08 30.42
C ALA A 9 -15.45 39.67 30.22
N ARG A 10 -15.19 38.36 30.14
CA ARG A 10 -13.87 37.85 29.73
C ARG A 10 -13.82 37.75 28.21
N ARG A 11 -13.06 38.65 27.59
CA ARG A 11 -12.69 38.60 26.17
C ARG A 11 -11.74 37.42 25.97
N MET A 12 -12.24 36.34 25.39
CA MET A 12 -11.46 35.16 25.03
C MET A 12 -10.85 35.39 23.64
N GLY A 13 -9.60 35.84 23.61
CA GLY A 13 -8.83 35.99 22.38
C GLY A 13 -8.50 34.62 21.81
N ILE A 14 -9.06 34.31 20.65
CA ILE A 14 -8.77 33.10 19.88
C ILE A 14 -7.44 33.33 19.15
N LEU A 15 -6.35 32.81 19.70
CA LEU A 15 -5.05 32.77 19.05
C LEU A 15 -5.01 31.54 18.12
N SER A 16 -5.33 31.73 16.85
CA SER A 16 -5.30 30.66 15.85
C SER A 16 -3.85 30.29 15.50
N LEU A 17 -3.39 29.16 16.02
CA LEU A 17 -2.13 28.52 15.65
C LEU A 17 -2.31 27.81 14.30
N VAL A 18 -1.76 28.40 13.23
CA VAL A 18 -1.73 27.79 11.90
C VAL A 18 -0.56 26.81 11.84
N LEU A 19 -0.84 25.52 12.08
CA LEU A 19 0.10 24.41 11.87
C LEU A 19 0.20 24.13 10.36
N VAL A 20 1.26 24.64 9.72
CA VAL A 20 1.62 24.25 8.35
C VAL A 20 2.30 22.89 8.41
N PHE A 21 1.53 21.82 8.18
CA PHE A 21 2.07 20.47 8.01
C PHE A 21 2.75 20.37 6.64
N ALA A 22 4.06 20.56 6.59
CA ALA A 22 4.87 20.09 5.48
C ALA A 22 4.84 18.56 5.49
N ALA A 23 3.93 17.97 4.72
CA ALA A 23 3.82 16.52 4.56
C ALA A 23 4.99 16.01 3.69
N CYS A 24 6.15 15.78 4.33
CA CYS A 24 7.17 14.93 3.74
C CYS A 24 6.55 13.54 3.57
N ALA A 25 6.35 13.10 2.32
CA ALA A 25 5.90 11.74 2.03
C ALA A 25 6.98 10.76 2.54
N LEU A 26 6.69 10.11 3.67
CA LEU A 26 7.58 9.09 4.21
C LEU A 26 7.60 7.87 3.28
N PRO A 27 8.75 7.21 3.10
CA PRO A 27 8.81 5.91 2.44
C PRO A 27 7.79 4.94 3.02
N GLY A 28 7.13 4.17 2.17
CA GLY A 28 6.06 3.27 2.58
C GLY A 28 5.26 2.73 1.40
N ASN A 29 4.36 1.80 1.71
CA ASN A 29 3.46 1.20 0.72
C ASN A 29 2.32 2.18 0.40
N ASN A 30 2.01 2.33 -0.89
CA ASN A 30 0.77 2.98 -1.29
C ASN A 30 -0.39 2.11 -0.79
N GLN A 31 -1.36 2.73 -0.12
CA GLN A 31 -2.53 2.03 0.40
C GLN A 31 -3.49 1.60 -0.71
N VAL A 32 -3.25 1.94 -1.97
CA VAL A 32 -4.02 1.46 -3.12
C VAL A 32 -3.25 0.36 -3.84
N ALA A 33 -3.87 -0.81 -3.92
CA ALA A 33 -3.46 -1.89 -4.79
C ALA A 33 -4.41 -1.95 -6.00
N THR A 34 -3.89 -2.33 -7.16
CA THR A 34 -4.72 -2.54 -8.35
C THR A 34 -4.78 -4.01 -8.73
N TYR A 35 -5.86 -4.45 -9.34
CA TYR A 35 -5.95 -5.81 -9.87
C TYR A 35 -6.59 -5.84 -11.26
N ARG A 36 -6.29 -6.89 -12.01
CA ARG A 36 -6.95 -7.21 -13.28
C ARG A 36 -7.14 -8.72 -13.41
N LYS A 37 -8.19 -9.15 -14.09
CA LYS A 37 -8.37 -10.56 -14.45
C LYS A 37 -7.44 -10.93 -15.62
N VAL A 38 -6.77 -12.06 -15.51
CA VAL A 38 -5.89 -12.63 -16.55
C VAL A 38 -6.27 -14.09 -16.72
N GLY A 39 -7.04 -14.41 -17.76
CA GLY A 39 -7.56 -15.77 -17.96
C GLY A 39 -8.44 -16.24 -16.79
N ASP A 40 -7.99 -17.27 -16.09
CA ASP A 40 -8.63 -17.89 -14.93
C ASP A 40 -8.15 -17.38 -13.57
N HIS A 41 -7.16 -16.50 -13.54
CA HIS A 41 -6.58 -15.92 -12.33
C HIS A 41 -6.65 -14.38 -12.36
N TYR A 42 -6.10 -13.75 -11.33
CA TYR A 42 -6.05 -12.31 -11.16
C TYR A 42 -4.62 -11.88 -10.89
N SER A 43 -4.19 -10.80 -11.54
CA SER A 43 -2.87 -10.20 -11.30
C SER A 43 -3.08 -8.95 -10.44
N ILE A 44 -2.40 -8.92 -9.29
CA ILE A 44 -2.44 -7.81 -8.33
C ILE A 44 -1.13 -7.05 -8.41
N GLU A 45 -1.20 -5.72 -8.47
CA GLU A 45 -0.06 -4.82 -8.45
C GLU A 45 -0.14 -3.92 -7.21
N VAL A 46 0.92 -3.92 -6.40
CA VAL A 46 1.13 -3.00 -5.29
C VAL A 46 2.32 -2.10 -5.59
N TYR A 47 2.24 -0.84 -5.13
CA TYR A 47 3.27 0.17 -5.36
C TYR A 47 3.63 0.87 -4.06
N GLY A 48 4.79 1.51 -4.02
CA GLY A 48 5.22 2.25 -2.85
C GLY A 48 6.45 3.10 -3.13
N THR A 49 6.82 3.88 -2.13
CA THR A 49 8.05 4.68 -2.14
C THR A 49 9.06 4.00 -1.22
N ARG A 50 10.31 3.90 -1.68
CA ARG A 50 11.43 3.33 -0.92
C ARG A 50 12.51 4.36 -0.71
N ALA A 51 13.23 4.27 0.40
CA ALA A 51 14.44 5.04 0.59
C ALA A 51 15.55 4.46 -0.29
N ALA A 52 16.18 5.30 -1.09
CA ALA A 52 17.42 4.95 -1.76
C ALA A 52 18.53 4.96 -0.70
N TRP A 53 19.22 3.84 -0.55
CA TRP A 53 20.44 3.79 0.25
C TRP A 53 21.54 4.48 -0.55
N SER A 54 21.67 5.79 -0.36
CA SER A 54 22.81 6.54 -0.87
C SER A 54 23.99 6.31 0.07
N HIS A 55 25.14 5.87 -0.46
CA HIS A 55 26.40 5.88 0.28
C HIS A 55 26.88 7.32 0.59
N ASP A 56 26.29 8.31 -0.07
CA ASP A 56 26.51 9.72 0.21
C ASP A 56 25.46 10.21 1.22
N LEU A 57 25.93 10.61 2.41
CA LEU A 57 25.12 11.03 3.58
C LEU A 57 24.41 12.39 3.37
N THR A 58 24.58 13.01 2.21
CA THR A 58 24.14 14.39 1.94
C THR A 58 22.67 14.51 1.52
N GLY A 59 21.96 13.39 1.27
CA GLY A 59 20.51 13.45 1.01
C GLY A 59 19.81 12.09 1.02
N ILE A 60 18.66 12.02 1.72
CA ILE A 60 17.74 10.88 1.62
C ILE A 60 17.01 10.99 0.29
N GLN A 61 17.44 10.22 -0.69
CA GLN A 61 16.71 10.08 -1.96
C GLN A 61 15.64 8.99 -1.80
N SER A 62 14.56 9.10 -2.56
CA SER A 62 13.51 8.08 -2.61
C SER A 62 13.15 7.73 -4.04
N TYR A 63 12.72 6.49 -4.26
CA TYR A 63 12.29 6.01 -5.57
C TYR A 63 10.98 5.23 -5.45
N GLY A 64 10.21 5.22 -6.54
CA GLY A 64 9.02 4.40 -6.66
C GLY A 64 9.38 2.97 -7.01
N ASP A 65 8.76 2.02 -6.32
CA ASP A 65 8.93 0.58 -6.56
C ASP A 65 7.55 -0.10 -6.55
N GLY A 66 7.48 -1.32 -7.04
CA GLY A 66 6.24 -2.09 -7.06
C GLY A 66 6.47 -3.59 -7.16
N TRP A 67 5.43 -4.33 -6.80
CA TRP A 67 5.41 -5.78 -6.93
C TRP A 67 4.10 -6.24 -7.54
N ALA A 68 4.21 -7.16 -8.49
CA ALA A 68 3.09 -7.81 -9.14
C ALA A 68 3.11 -9.31 -8.81
N PHE A 69 1.95 -9.87 -8.48
CA PHE A 69 1.79 -11.29 -8.20
C PHE A 69 0.40 -11.76 -8.60
N ASP A 70 0.30 -13.04 -8.93
CA ASP A 70 -0.96 -13.64 -9.38
C ASP A 70 -1.64 -14.41 -8.25
N VAL A 71 -2.96 -14.33 -8.20
CA VAL A 71 -3.82 -15.04 -7.24
C VAL A 71 -4.97 -15.76 -7.95
N PRO A 72 -5.43 -16.90 -7.43
CA PRO A 72 -6.49 -17.68 -8.07
C PRO A 72 -7.89 -17.06 -7.94
N ARG A 73 -8.09 -16.11 -7.02
CA ARG A 73 -9.40 -15.50 -6.71
C ARG A 73 -9.24 -14.10 -6.13
N ILE A 74 -10.29 -13.29 -6.20
CA ILE A 74 -10.32 -11.90 -5.70
C ILE A 74 -11.20 -11.72 -4.45
N ASP A 75 -11.52 -12.81 -3.76
CA ASP A 75 -12.25 -12.81 -2.49
C ASP A 75 -11.84 -14.02 -1.64
N GLY A 76 -11.86 -13.86 -0.32
CA GLY A 76 -11.47 -14.88 0.65
C GLY A 76 -10.00 -14.82 1.06
N THR A 77 -9.53 -15.89 1.71
CA THR A 77 -8.13 -16.02 2.14
C THR A 77 -7.39 -16.93 1.17
N ILE A 78 -6.21 -16.50 0.72
CA ILE A 78 -5.32 -17.19 -0.22
C ILE A 78 -4.04 -17.53 0.53
N ASP A 79 -3.64 -18.80 0.54
CA ASP A 79 -2.36 -19.22 1.12
C ASP A 79 -1.21 -18.76 0.22
N GLY A 80 -0.10 -18.31 0.81
CA GLY A 80 1.10 -17.92 0.06
C GLY A 80 1.61 -19.01 -0.90
N LYS A 81 1.34 -20.29 -0.59
CA LYS A 81 1.68 -21.44 -1.46
C LYS A 81 0.84 -21.51 -2.73
N GLU A 82 -0.32 -20.87 -2.78
CA GLU A 82 -1.17 -20.78 -3.98
C GLU A 82 -0.64 -19.75 -4.99
N ILE A 83 0.26 -18.85 -4.57
CA ILE A 83 0.83 -17.79 -5.42
C ILE A 83 1.95 -18.40 -6.29
N PRO A 84 1.83 -18.35 -7.64
CA PRO A 84 2.87 -18.86 -8.53
C PRO A 84 4.19 -18.12 -8.30
N ARG A 85 5.30 -18.85 -8.42
CA ARG A 85 6.65 -18.30 -8.23
C ARG A 85 7.60 -18.71 -9.34
N PRO A 86 8.56 -17.86 -9.70
CA PRO A 86 9.63 -18.25 -10.62
C PRO A 86 10.43 -19.45 -10.07
N PRO A 87 10.95 -20.32 -10.95
CA PRO A 87 11.85 -21.39 -10.53
C PRO A 87 13.05 -20.83 -9.75
N LYS A 88 13.57 -21.62 -8.80
CA LYS A 88 14.76 -21.30 -7.98
C LYS A 88 14.61 -20.10 -7.01
N THR A 89 13.39 -19.64 -6.74
CA THR A 89 13.12 -18.70 -5.65
C THR A 89 12.86 -19.47 -4.34
N TYR A 90 12.70 -18.78 -3.21
CA TYR A 90 12.10 -19.39 -2.01
C TYR A 90 10.57 -19.37 -2.12
N PRO A 91 9.86 -20.36 -1.55
CA PRO A 91 8.40 -20.34 -1.54
C PRO A 91 7.87 -19.20 -0.64
N LEU A 92 6.68 -18.71 -0.98
CA LEU A 92 5.93 -17.81 -0.12
C LEU A 92 5.12 -18.62 0.89
N VAL A 93 5.09 -18.15 2.13
CA VAL A 93 4.23 -18.63 3.22
C VAL A 93 3.45 -17.47 3.81
N GLY A 94 2.39 -17.75 4.56
CA GLY A 94 1.48 -16.75 5.09
C GLY A 94 0.22 -16.62 4.22
N THR A 95 -0.43 -15.45 4.23
CA THR A 95 -1.74 -15.28 3.60
C THR A 95 -1.92 -13.93 2.91
N VAL A 96 -2.75 -13.93 1.87
CA VAL A 96 -3.42 -12.74 1.34
C VAL A 96 -4.92 -12.88 1.62
N THR A 97 -5.49 -11.95 2.39
CA THR A 97 -6.93 -11.94 2.69
C THR A 97 -7.59 -10.80 1.93
N ILE A 98 -8.60 -11.11 1.13
CA ILE A 98 -9.39 -10.14 0.38
C ILE A 98 -10.84 -10.24 0.85
N GLN A 99 -11.43 -9.10 1.21
CA GLN A 99 -12.84 -8.98 1.62
C GLN A 99 -13.42 -7.73 0.97
N GLY A 100 -14.18 -7.91 -0.11
CA GLY A 100 -14.69 -6.80 -0.90
C GLY A 100 -13.56 -5.95 -1.47
N SER A 101 -13.51 -4.65 -1.14
CA SER A 101 -12.45 -3.74 -1.59
C SER A 101 -11.23 -3.67 -0.67
N GLN A 102 -11.19 -4.47 0.39
CA GLN A 102 -10.08 -4.47 1.34
C GLN A 102 -9.19 -5.70 1.13
N MET A 103 -7.88 -5.50 1.16
CA MET A 103 -6.89 -6.55 1.04
C MET A 103 -5.83 -6.42 2.15
N VAL A 104 -5.44 -7.54 2.75
CA VAL A 104 -4.32 -7.61 3.70
C VAL A 104 -3.30 -8.61 3.17
N ILE A 105 -2.06 -8.16 3.01
CA ILE A 105 -0.92 -9.00 2.64
C ILE A 105 -0.11 -9.27 3.90
N SER A 106 0.06 -10.55 4.23
CA SER A 106 0.88 -11.04 5.34
C SER A 106 1.67 -12.26 4.88
N LEU A 107 2.67 -12.04 4.04
CA LEU A 107 3.50 -13.05 3.41
C LEU A 107 4.95 -13.01 3.92
N SER A 108 5.65 -14.12 3.77
CA SER A 108 7.09 -14.22 4.04
C SER A 108 7.75 -15.19 3.05
N LEU A 109 9.03 -14.98 2.76
CA LEU A 109 9.87 -15.94 2.06
C LEU A 109 10.34 -17.00 3.04
N ASP A 110 10.02 -18.26 2.77
CA ASP A 110 10.48 -19.39 3.58
C ASP A 110 11.88 -19.83 3.14
N LYS A 111 12.90 -19.25 3.80
CA LYS A 111 14.32 -19.56 3.58
C LYS A 111 14.72 -20.77 4.40
N TYR A 112 14.22 -21.92 3.98
CA TYR A 112 14.36 -23.20 4.69
C TYR A 112 15.82 -23.64 4.91
N ASP A 113 16.74 -23.26 4.03
CA ASP A 113 18.18 -23.50 4.15
C ASP A 113 18.84 -22.65 5.26
N LEU A 114 18.23 -21.52 5.60
CA LEU A 114 18.64 -20.64 6.69
C LEU A 114 17.76 -20.78 7.94
N ASN A 115 16.78 -21.69 7.91
CA ASN A 115 15.77 -21.88 8.96
C ASN A 115 15.12 -20.56 9.43
N ARG A 116 14.75 -19.68 8.48
CA ARG A 116 14.12 -18.40 8.79
C ARG A 116 13.04 -18.03 7.77
N GLN A 117 12.09 -17.21 8.23
CA GLN A 117 11.07 -16.59 7.38
C GLN A 117 11.32 -15.08 7.33
N ASP A 118 11.53 -14.57 6.12
CA ASP A 118 11.78 -13.15 5.90
C ASP A 118 10.47 -12.50 5.41
N PRO A 119 9.86 -11.57 6.16
CA PRO A 119 8.65 -10.89 5.70
C PRO A 119 8.93 -10.11 4.42
N ILE A 120 7.97 -10.09 3.50
CA ILE A 120 8.10 -9.29 2.29
C ILE A 120 7.81 -7.81 2.60
N ASP A 121 8.50 -6.91 1.88
CA ASP A 121 8.34 -5.45 2.05
C ASP A 121 6.93 -4.95 1.72
N TRP A 122 6.16 -5.76 0.98
CA TRP A 122 4.81 -5.47 0.52
C TRP A 122 3.72 -6.01 1.45
N ASN A 123 4.08 -6.40 2.67
CA ASN A 123 3.09 -6.68 3.71
C ASN A 123 2.37 -5.38 4.13
N GLY A 124 1.07 -5.47 4.36
CA GLY A 124 0.27 -4.29 4.71
C GLY A 124 -1.22 -4.43 4.43
N ARG A 125 -1.94 -3.33 4.65
CA ARG A 125 -3.36 -3.20 4.35
C ARG A 125 -3.53 -2.29 3.13
N TYR A 126 -4.39 -2.71 2.21
CA TYR A 126 -4.62 -2.07 0.94
C TYR A 126 -6.11 -1.95 0.64
N THR A 127 -6.48 -0.87 -0.04
CA THR A 127 -7.72 -0.75 -0.78
C THR A 127 -7.48 -1.26 -2.20
N LEU A 128 -8.27 -2.23 -2.62
CA LEU A 128 -8.13 -2.95 -3.88
C LEU A 128 -9.06 -2.33 -4.93
N VAL A 129 -8.48 -1.92 -6.07
CA VAL A 129 -9.20 -1.24 -7.16
C VAL A 129 -8.98 -1.96 -8.48
N GLU A 130 -10.04 -2.18 -9.25
CA GLU A 130 -9.93 -2.79 -10.57
C GLU A 130 -9.19 -1.84 -11.53
N LYS A 131 -8.12 -2.34 -12.15
CA LYS A 131 -7.37 -1.63 -13.18
C LYS A 131 -8.22 -1.63 -14.44
N LYS A 132 -8.75 -0.45 -14.81
CA LYS A 132 -9.47 -0.28 -16.08
C LYS A 132 -8.55 -0.71 -17.21
N SER A 133 -9.03 -1.61 -18.07
CA SER A 133 -8.28 -2.02 -19.24
C SER A 133 -8.00 -0.78 -20.08
N ASP A 134 -6.73 -0.49 -20.35
CA ASP A 134 -6.35 0.49 -21.36
C ASP A 134 -6.84 -0.06 -22.69
N THR A 135 -8.07 0.28 -23.06
CA THR A 135 -8.60 -0.01 -24.38
C THR A 135 -7.62 0.67 -25.34
N PRO A 136 -6.91 -0.06 -26.21
CA PRO A 136 -6.02 0.55 -27.18
C PRO A 136 -6.85 1.57 -27.94
N LYS A 137 -6.50 2.85 -27.80
CA LYS A 137 -7.17 3.93 -28.51
C LYS A 137 -6.89 3.65 -29.98
N GLY A 138 -7.89 3.05 -30.64
CA GLY A 138 -7.68 2.21 -31.81
C GLY A 138 -6.84 2.84 -32.91
N GLU A 139 -6.20 1.96 -33.67
CA GLU A 139 -5.85 2.13 -35.07
C GLU A 139 -7.07 2.67 -35.82
N ARG A 140 -7.21 3.99 -35.78
CA ARG A 140 -8.26 4.71 -36.49
C ARG A 140 -7.74 4.97 -37.90
N GLY A 141 -7.91 3.96 -38.75
CA GLY A 141 -7.94 4.12 -40.19
C GLY A 141 -6.58 4.09 -40.90
N MET A 142 -6.24 2.93 -41.44
CA MET A 142 -5.67 2.85 -42.78
C MET A 142 -6.57 1.90 -43.57
N ARG A 143 -7.54 2.49 -44.26
CA ARG A 143 -8.16 1.90 -45.45
C ARG A 143 -7.35 2.35 -46.65
#